data_AF-A0A1W9WDV5-F1
#
_entry.id   AF-A0A1W9WDV5-F1
#
_cell.length_a   1.000
_cell.length_b   1.000
_cell.length_c   1.000
_cell.angle_alpha   90.00
_cell.angle_beta   90.00
_cell.angle_gamma   90.00
#
_symmetry.space_group_name_H-M   'P 1'
#
loop_
_entity.id
_entity.type
_entity.pdbx_description
1 polymer ?
#
loop_
_entity_poly.entity_id
_entity_poly.type
_entity_poly.pdbx_seq_one_letter_code
_entity_poly.pdbx_strand_id
1 'polypeptide(L)'
;MKLNPAQMNRIIELAKNYGAKRLILFGSYLTSPDKAQDLDLACDGILGWKLYEFCGLLENELRIQIDIVPLSPETRFTRLIEQRGKALI
;
A
#
# COMPACT_ATOMS: atom_id res chain seq x y z
N MET A 1 -12.07 5.03 -8.07
CA MET A 1 -11.89 3.61 -8.42
C MET A 1 -12.30 2.73 -7.25
N LYS A 2 -13.08 1.66 -7.41
CA LYS A 2 -13.50 0.85 -6.26
C LYS A 2 -12.83 -0.53 -6.28
N LEU A 3 -11.97 -0.80 -5.28
CA LEU A 3 -11.42 -2.15 -5.09
C LEU A 3 -12.53 -3.08 -4.59
N ASN A 4 -12.63 -4.25 -5.21
CA ASN A 4 -13.44 -5.33 -4.66
C ASN A 4 -12.68 -6.07 -3.54
N PRO A 5 -13.37 -6.87 -2.71
CA PRO A 5 -12.72 -7.61 -1.62
C PRO A 5 -11.61 -8.56 -2.09
N ALA A 6 -11.72 -9.16 -3.28
CA ALA A 6 -10.71 -10.07 -3.81
C ALA A 6 -9.41 -9.33 -4.15
N GLN A 7 -9.49 -8.14 -4.74
CA GLN A 7 -8.32 -7.28 -5.00
C GLN A 7 -7.65 -6.85 -3.69
N MET A 8 -8.43 -6.47 -2.66
CA MET A 8 -7.88 -6.12 -1.35
C MET A 8 -7.16 -7.30 -0.70
N ASN A 9 -7.75 -8.49 -0.75
CA ASN A 9 -7.12 -9.71 -0.25
C ASN A 9 -5.83 -10.03 -1.01
N ARG A 10 -5.83 -9.82 -2.33
CA ARG A 10 -4.65 -10.05 -3.17
C ARG A 10 -3.49 -9.14 -2.81
N ILE A 11 -3.77 -7.85 -2.54
CA ILE A 11 -2.75 -6.89 -2.06
C ILE A 11 -2.12 -7.40 -0.75
N ILE A 12 -2.94 -7.81 0.21
CA ILE A 12 -2.48 -8.30 1.51
C ILE A 12 -1.66 -9.59 1.37
N GLU A 13 -2.11 -10.52 0.52
CA GLU A 13 -1.42 -11.77 0.25
C GLU A 13 -0.03 -11.52 -0.36
N LEU A 14 0.04 -10.69 -1.40
CA LEU A 14 1.30 -10.36 -2.05
C LEU A 14 2.26 -9.63 -1.10
N ALA A 15 1.75 -8.69 -0.30
CA ALA A 15 2.57 -7.99 0.69
C ALA A 15 3.19 -8.97 1.69
N LYS A 16 2.41 -9.93 2.22
CA LYS A 16 2.91 -10.98 3.11
C LYS A 16 3.97 -11.85 2.42
N ASN A 17 3.73 -12.26 1.18
CA ASN A 17 4.68 -13.08 0.40
C ASN A 17 6.01 -12.36 0.13
N TYR A 18 5.99 -11.04 -0.01
CA TYR A 18 7.19 -10.20 -0.13
C TYR A 18 7.87 -9.89 1.21
N GLY A 19 7.29 -10.32 2.34
CA GLY A 19 7.85 -10.13 3.68
C GLY A 19 7.43 -8.83 4.36
N ALA A 20 6.33 -8.20 3.92
CA ALA A 20 5.77 -7.04 4.61
C ALA A 20 5.40 -7.40 6.05
N LYS A 21 5.88 -6.58 6.99
CA LYS A 21 5.53 -6.67 8.42
C LYS A 21 4.38 -5.75 8.77
N ARG A 22 4.25 -4.66 8.03
CA ARG A 22 3.19 -3.67 8.17
C ARG A 22 2.81 -3.17 6.78
N LEU A 23 1.52 -3.07 6.53
CA LEU A 23 0.98 -2.47 5.31
C LEU A 23 -0.18 -1.56 5.70
N ILE A 24 -0.10 -0.30 5.28
CA ILE A 24 -1.06 0.73 5.64
C ILE A 24 -1.61 1.34 4.37
N LEU A 25 -2.94 1.29 4.22
CA LEU A 25 -3.66 2.06 3.21
C LEU A 25 -3.84 3.48 3.71
N PHE A 26 -3.47 4.49 2.91
CA PHE A 26 -3.68 5.89 3.28
C PHE A 26 -4.24 6.69 2.11
N GLY A 27 -4.18 8.02 2.23
CA GLY A 27 -4.53 8.93 1.14
C GLY A 27 -6.02 9.00 0.81
N SER A 28 -6.31 9.37 -0.43
CA SER A 28 -7.66 9.76 -0.86
C SER A 28 -8.65 8.57 -0.89
N TYR A 29 -8.12 7.36 -1.08
CA TYR A 29 -8.93 6.15 -1.11
C TYR A 29 -9.68 5.89 0.21
N LEU A 30 -9.12 6.29 1.36
CA LEU A 30 -9.80 6.09 2.66
C LEU A 30 -11.09 6.91 2.81
N THR A 31 -11.15 8.10 2.20
CA THR A 31 -12.26 9.04 2.37
C THR A 31 -13.19 9.06 1.18
N SER A 32 -12.69 8.78 -0.03
CA SER A 32 -13.46 8.82 -1.26
C SER A 32 -12.97 7.77 -2.27
N PRO A 33 -13.18 6.46 -1.99
CA PRO A 33 -12.75 5.38 -2.89
C PRO A 33 -13.21 5.60 -4.33
N ASP A 34 -14.47 5.98 -4.53
CA ASP A 34 -15.03 6.14 -5.88
C ASP A 34 -14.32 7.22 -6.70
N LYS A 35 -13.71 8.22 -6.04
CA LYS A 35 -12.96 9.32 -6.68
C LYS A 35 -11.44 9.12 -6.71
N ALA A 36 -10.91 8.16 -5.96
CA ALA A 36 -9.48 7.84 -5.97
C ALA A 36 -9.05 7.35 -7.36
N GLN A 37 -7.89 7.83 -7.82
CA GLN A 37 -7.30 7.50 -9.12
C GLN A 37 -6.14 6.51 -8.97
N ASP A 38 -5.50 6.55 -7.82
CA ASP A 38 -4.37 5.77 -7.37
C ASP A 38 -4.67 5.08 -6.04
N LEU A 39 -3.75 4.21 -5.62
CA LEU A 39 -3.77 3.57 -4.32
C LEU A 39 -2.49 3.89 -3.54
N ASP A 40 -2.64 4.72 -2.50
CA ASP A 40 -1.56 5.06 -1.58
C ASP A 40 -1.32 3.93 -0.55
N LEU A 41 -0.14 3.32 -0.59
CA LEU A 41 0.25 2.25 0.32
C LEU A 41 1.56 2.57 1.02
N ALA A 42 1.62 2.40 2.33
CA ALA A 42 2.87 2.47 3.08
C ALA A 42 3.23 1.10 3.63
N CYS A 43 4.50 0.72 3.50
CA CYS A 43 4.96 -0.62 3.82
C CYS A 43 6.22 -0.60 4.68
N ASP A 44 6.28 -1.53 5.63
CA ASP A 44 7.50 -1.88 6.36
C ASP A 44 7.83 -3.37 6.14
N GLY A 45 9.10 -3.74 6.26
CA GLY A 45 9.58 -5.13 6.14
C GLY A 45 10.08 -5.55 4.75
N ILE A 46 9.61 -4.90 3.67
CA ILE A 46 10.16 -5.11 2.31
C ILE A 46 11.31 -4.13 2.08
N LEU A 47 12.52 -4.64 1.82
CA LEU A 47 13.75 -3.84 1.81
C LEU A 47 14.22 -3.48 0.40
N GLY A 48 14.74 -2.27 0.25
CA GLY A 48 15.41 -1.78 -0.96
C GLY A 48 14.55 -1.93 -2.21
N TRP A 49 15.15 -2.42 -3.30
CA TRP A 49 14.49 -2.55 -4.60
C TRP A 49 13.30 -3.51 -4.61
N LYS A 50 13.20 -4.44 -3.65
CA LYS A 50 12.07 -5.36 -3.56
C LYS A 50 10.74 -4.66 -3.28
N LEU A 51 10.77 -3.47 -2.66
CA LEU A 51 9.55 -2.69 -2.43
C LEU A 51 8.94 -2.20 -3.75
N TYR A 52 9.80 -1.73 -4.67
CA TYR A 52 9.37 -1.26 -5.98
C TYR A 52 9.00 -2.42 -6.92
N GLU A 53 9.66 -3.58 -6.78
CA GLU A 53 9.24 -4.80 -7.47
C GLU A 53 7.83 -5.23 -7.03
N PHE A 54 7.57 -5.24 -5.72
CA PHE A 54 6.24 -5.50 -5.16
C PHE A 54 5.20 -4.51 -5.70
N CYS A 55 5.53 -3.22 -5.74
CA CYS A 55 4.66 -2.19 -6.31
C CYS A 55 4.33 -2.47 -7.79
N GLY A 56 5.35 -2.70 -8.62
CA GLY A 56 5.15 -2.98 -10.05
C GLY A 56 4.36 -4.26 -10.30
N LEU A 57 4.51 -5.29 -9.46
CA LEU A 57 3.68 -6.49 -9.53
C LEU A 57 2.21 -6.17 -9.24
N LEU A 58 1.94 -5.39 -8.20
CA LEU A 58 0.58 -4.97 -7.87
C LEU A 58 -0.04 -4.14 -9.00
N GLU A 59 0.67 -3.16 -9.54
CA GLU A 59 0.19 -2.34 -10.66
C GLU A 59 -0.12 -3.20 -11.89
N ASN A 60 0.73 -4.18 -12.19
CA ASN A 60 0.52 -5.08 -13.31
C ASN A 60 -0.68 -6.02 -13.10
N GLU A 61 -0.85 -6.60 -11.91
CA GLU A 61 -1.98 -7.49 -11.59
C GLU A 61 -3.30 -6.73 -11.50
N LEU A 62 -3.30 -5.57 -10.85
CA LEU A 62 -4.53 -4.84 -10.51
C LEU A 62 -4.93 -3.83 -11.58
N ARG A 63 -4.01 -3.43 -12.46
CA ARG A 63 -4.19 -2.37 -13.47
C ARG A 63 -4.55 -1.02 -12.86
N ILE A 64 -3.93 -0.71 -11.73
CA ILE A 64 -4.18 0.47 -10.91
C ILE A 64 -2.82 1.09 -10.59
N GLN A 65 -2.71 2.42 -10.64
CA GLN A 65 -1.50 3.12 -10.22
C GLN A 65 -1.33 3.02 -8.70
N ILE A 66 -0.13 2.70 -8.23
CA ILE A 66 0.17 2.54 -6.80
C ILE A 66 1.30 3.47 -6.38
N ASP A 67 1.01 4.28 -5.36
CA ASP A 67 1.98 5.14 -4.73
C ASP A 67 2.48 4.45 -3.45
N ILE A 68 3.68 3.87 -3.51
CA ILE A 68 4.27 3.12 -2.40
C ILE A 68 5.28 3.94 -1.59
N VAL A 69 5.14 3.92 -0.27
CA VAL A 69 6.01 4.65 0.68
C VAL A 69 6.68 3.67 1.65
N PRO A 70 8.02 3.64 1.76
CA PRO A 70 8.68 2.91 2.83
C PRO A 70 8.42 3.59 4.18
N LEU A 71 8.02 2.82 5.19
CA LEU A 71 7.82 3.33 6.56
C LEU A 71 9.15 3.52 7.32
N SER A 72 10.24 2.95 6.82
CA SER A 72 11.59 3.04 7.39
C SER A 72 12.57 3.69 6.39
N PRO A 73 13.39 4.68 6.80
CA PRO A 73 13.46 5.24 8.16
C PRO A 73 12.22 6.08 8.49
N GLU A 74 11.96 6.23 9.80
CA GLU A 74 10.83 7.01 10.28
C GLU A 74 11.01 8.51 9.94
N THR A 75 9.94 9.14 9.45
CA THR A 75 9.86 10.57 9.15
C THR A 75 8.58 11.18 9.73
N ARG A 76 8.46 12.52 9.71
CA ARG A 76 7.20 13.18 10.06
C ARG A 76 6.03 12.70 9.19
N PHE A 77 6.31 12.38 7.93
CA PHE A 77 5.30 11.91 6.98
C PHE A 77 4.88 10.47 7.28
N THR A 78 5.83 9.56 7.53
CA THR A 78 5.49 8.15 7.87
C THR A 78 4.73 8.06 9.18
N ARG A 79 5.08 8.87 10.20
CA ARG A 79 4.29 8.98 11.45
C ARG A 79 2.85 9.43 11.19
N LEU A 80 2.65 10.38 10.28
CA LEU A 80 1.31 10.87 9.92
C LEU A 80 0.50 9.78 9.22
N ILE A 81 1.13 9.01 8.32
CA ILE A 81 0.53 7.85 7.68
C ILE A 81 0.14 6.81 8.73
N GLU A 82 1.02 6.48 9.66
CA GLU A 82 0.72 5.50 10.72
C GLU A 82 -0.44 5.94 11.62
N GLN A 83 -0.59 7.24 11.89
CA GLN A 83 -1.67 7.77 12.73
C GLN A 83 -3.04 7.85 12.03
N ARG A 84 -3.06 8.10 10.72
CA ARG A 84 -4.31 8.38 9.97
C ARG A 84 -4.70 7.29 8.99
N GLY A 85 -3.76 6.43 8.63
CA GLY A 85 -3.96 5.33 7.71
C GLY A 85 -4.72 4.17 8.33
N LYS A 86 -5.14 3.24 7.47
CA LYS A 86 -5.78 2.00 7.85
C LYS A 86 -4.79 0.85 7.72
N ALA A 87 -4.47 0.20 8.83
CA ALA A 87 -3.67 -1.02 8.82
C ALA A 87 -4.39 -2.15 8.06
N LEU A 88 -3.65 -2.81 7.17
CA LEU A 88 -4.07 -3.98 6.39
C LEU A 88 -3.35 -5.25 6.83
N ILE A 89 -2.12 -5.11 7.34
CA ILE A 89 -1.29 -6.14 7.97
C ILE A 89 -0.84 -5.61 9.32
#